data_AF-A0A9E2RHA2-F1
#
_entry.id   AF-A0A9E2RHA2-F1
#
_cell.length_a   1.000
_cell.length_b   1.000
_cell.length_c   1.000
_cell.angle_alpha   90.00
_cell.angle_beta   90.00
_cell.angle_gamma   90.00
#
_symmetry.space_group_name_H-M   'P 1'
#
loop_
_entity.id
_entity.type
_entity.pdbx_description
1 polymer ?
#
loop_
_entity_poly.entity_id
_entity_poly.type
_entity_poly.pdbx_seq_one_letter_code
_entity_poly.pdbx_strand_id
1 'polypeptide(L)'
;MTTPTIPQDRGTPLNGQTPQQGRRPRLSPQERSEQNLRLLQQYGSQVLIPRSTESWVMIRMVYPLNKALAKLRRSVGMSMSVSDVIAAIDPIQVWVNAVSEWLKLTGGELILAPAVFGESPQDRQAMAKRSNAHVIVPQTEEVKAVVEQIIRMDRVLVVLRTVNLHDLQNDTRLTRAMELVGQLNRAVGRVC
;
A
#
# COMPACT_ATOMS: atom_id res chain seq x y z
N MET A 1 68.91 -19.37 -6.06
CA MET A 1 68.42 -20.57 -6.76
C MET A 1 67.30 -21.19 -5.92
N THR A 2 66.16 -21.45 -6.58
CA THR A 2 65.12 -22.47 -6.31
C THR A 2 64.32 -22.46 -4.98
N THR A 3 63.03 -22.11 -5.11
CA THR A 3 61.84 -22.51 -4.31
C THR A 3 61.73 -24.05 -4.17
N PRO A 4 60.92 -24.64 -3.24
CA PRO A 4 59.47 -24.76 -3.51
C PRO A 4 58.49 -24.95 -2.31
N THR A 5 57.21 -24.78 -2.68
CA THR A 5 55.93 -25.38 -2.21
C THR A 5 55.28 -25.12 -0.84
N ILE A 6 54.07 -24.54 -0.97
CA ILE A 6 52.91 -24.51 -0.07
C ILE A 6 52.25 -25.91 -0.03
N PRO A 7 51.55 -26.28 1.06
CA PRO A 7 50.11 -26.55 0.90
C PRO A 7 49.23 -25.70 1.81
N GLN A 8 48.15 -25.21 1.20
CA GLN A 8 46.98 -24.62 1.85
C GLN A 8 46.31 -25.69 2.71
N ASP A 9 45.85 -25.32 3.91
CA ASP A 9 44.65 -25.95 4.44
C ASP A 9 43.67 -24.91 4.99
N ARG A 10 42.42 -25.14 4.63
CA ARG A 10 41.28 -24.23 4.67
C ARG A 10 40.70 -24.22 6.08
N GLY A 11 41.02 -23.17 6.84
CA GLY A 11 40.22 -22.76 7.98
C GLY A 11 38.84 -22.30 7.51
N THR A 12 37.87 -23.19 7.60
CA THR A 12 36.44 -22.92 7.32
C THR A 12 35.90 -22.00 8.42
N PRO A 13 35.31 -20.83 8.13
CA PRO A 13 34.58 -20.07 9.13
C PRO A 13 33.23 -20.72 9.39
N LEU A 14 33.15 -21.47 10.49
CA LEU A 14 31.89 -21.82 11.15
C LEU A 14 31.37 -20.57 11.88
N ASN A 15 30.49 -19.81 11.25
CA ASN A 15 29.30 -19.27 11.89
C ASN A 15 28.47 -18.45 10.90
N GLY A 16 27.23 -18.91 10.68
CA GLY A 16 26.20 -18.28 9.85
C GLY A 16 25.67 -16.98 10.43
N GLN A 17 26.51 -15.95 10.53
CA GLN A 17 26.04 -14.59 10.74
C GLN A 17 25.52 -14.05 9.41
N THR A 18 24.22 -14.22 9.20
CA THR A 18 23.48 -13.39 8.24
C THR A 18 23.70 -11.93 8.65
N PRO A 19 24.15 -11.02 7.77
CA PRO A 19 24.28 -9.62 8.14
C PRO A 19 22.89 -9.10 8.53
N GLN A 20 22.70 -8.83 9.83
CA GLN A 20 21.54 -8.09 10.31
C GLN A 20 21.60 -6.71 9.67
N GLN A 21 20.91 -6.54 8.55
CA GLN A 21 20.58 -5.21 8.03
C GLN A 21 19.94 -4.43 9.18
N GLY A 22 20.61 -3.37 9.61
CA GLY A 22 20.25 -2.59 10.79
C GLY A 22 18.76 -2.27 10.78
N ARG A 23 18.03 -2.85 11.75
CA ARG A 23 16.62 -2.51 11.97
C ARG A 23 16.58 -1.02 12.30
N ARG A 24 16.05 -0.21 11.37
CA ARG A 24 15.82 1.22 11.62
C ARG A 24 15.01 1.36 12.93
N PRO A 25 15.38 2.30 13.81
CA PRO A 25 14.65 2.53 15.05
C PRO A 25 13.15 2.75 14.76
N ARG A 26 12.28 2.17 15.58
CA ARG A 26 10.84 2.45 15.51
C ARG A 26 10.64 3.89 15.96
N LEU A 27 10.15 4.75 15.06
CA LEU A 27 9.81 6.13 15.38
C LEU A 27 8.80 6.17 16.55
N SER A 28 9.05 7.07 17.48
CA SER A 28 8.13 7.43 18.55
C SER A 28 6.83 8.03 17.97
N PRO A 29 5.73 8.03 18.74
CA PRO A 29 4.47 8.61 18.28
C PRO A 29 4.58 10.09 17.88
N GLN A 30 5.41 10.88 18.58
CA GLN A 30 5.66 12.27 18.27
C GLN A 30 6.41 12.43 16.94
N GLU A 31 7.49 11.68 16.74
CA GLU A 31 8.26 11.71 15.47
C GLU A 31 7.41 11.28 14.27
N ARG A 32 6.50 10.31 14.44
CA ARG A 32 5.56 9.91 13.37
C ARG A 32 4.57 11.03 13.04
N SER A 33 4.03 11.70 14.06
CA SER A 33 3.12 12.83 13.87
C SER A 33 3.81 13.97 13.11
N GLU A 34 5.04 14.31 13.49
CA GLU A 34 5.85 15.31 12.78
C GLU A 34 6.15 14.89 11.34
N GLN A 35 6.53 13.63 11.12
CA GLN A 35 6.75 13.12 9.78
C GLN A 35 5.49 13.18 8.92
N ASN A 36 4.33 12.78 9.46
CA ASN A 36 3.04 12.86 8.80
C ASN A 36 2.70 14.30 8.42
N LEU A 37 2.93 15.26 9.32
CA LEU A 37 2.71 16.68 9.06
C LEU A 37 3.63 17.22 7.95
N ARG A 38 4.90 16.81 7.92
CA ARG A 38 5.83 17.16 6.83
C ARG A 38 5.36 16.60 5.49
N LEU A 39 4.91 15.34 5.46
CA LEU A 39 4.38 14.72 4.25
C LEU A 39 3.07 15.37 3.79
N LEU A 40 2.25 15.84 4.73
CA LEU A 40 0.98 16.51 4.43
C LEU A 40 1.18 17.82 3.65
N GLN A 41 2.31 18.50 3.86
CA GLN A 41 2.67 19.73 3.13
C GLN A 41 3.00 19.47 1.65
N GLN A 42 3.26 18.22 1.26
CA GLN A 42 3.54 17.89 -0.13
C GLN A 42 2.25 17.90 -0.96
N TYR A 43 2.35 18.44 -2.18
CA TYR A 43 1.23 18.45 -3.12
C TYR A 43 0.76 17.03 -3.45
N GLY A 44 -0.55 16.82 -3.47
CA GLY A 44 -1.15 15.51 -3.76
C GLY A 44 -1.04 14.50 -2.60
N SER A 45 -0.58 14.91 -1.42
CA SER A 45 -0.59 14.04 -0.23
C SER A 45 -1.99 13.57 0.12
N GLN A 46 -2.12 12.32 0.58
CA GLN A 46 -3.37 11.70 1.02
C GLN A 46 -3.22 11.21 2.46
N VAL A 47 -4.21 11.53 3.30
CA VAL A 47 -4.28 11.09 4.70
C VAL A 47 -5.22 9.90 4.78
N LEU A 48 -4.74 8.81 5.34
CA LEU A 48 -5.47 7.56 5.48
C LEU A 48 -5.56 7.22 6.96
N ILE A 49 -6.78 6.99 7.43
CA ILE A 49 -7.03 6.49 8.77
C ILE A 49 -7.81 5.19 8.60
N PRO A 50 -7.13 4.02 8.61
CA PRO A 50 -7.81 2.75 8.43
C PRO A 50 -8.82 2.53 9.55
N ARG A 51 -10.06 2.22 9.18
CA ARG A 51 -11.14 1.86 10.10
C ARG A 51 -11.37 0.35 10.16
N SER A 52 -10.88 -0.39 9.18
CA SER A 52 -10.92 -1.84 9.10
C SER A 52 -9.52 -2.48 9.08
N THR A 53 -9.43 -3.74 9.51
CA THR A 53 -8.19 -4.53 9.44
C THR A 53 -7.70 -4.68 8.00
N GLU A 54 -8.63 -4.85 7.06
CA GLU A 54 -8.34 -4.97 5.62
C GLU A 54 -7.68 -3.70 5.09
N SER A 55 -8.24 -2.53 5.40
CA SER A 55 -7.67 -1.25 5.03
C SER A 55 -6.26 -1.09 5.58
N TRP A 56 -6.06 -1.46 6.85
CA TRP A 56 -4.74 -1.40 7.46
C TRP A 56 -3.70 -2.28 6.75
N VAL A 57 -4.09 -3.49 6.35
CA VAL A 57 -3.24 -4.41 5.58
C VAL A 57 -2.91 -3.82 4.20
N MET A 58 -3.90 -3.30 3.47
CA MET A 58 -3.68 -2.73 2.14
C MET A 58 -2.81 -1.46 2.17
N ILE A 59 -3.00 -0.57 3.15
CA ILE A 59 -2.19 0.65 3.32
C ILE A 59 -0.70 0.29 3.46
N ARG A 60 -0.37 -0.81 4.14
CA ARG A 60 1.02 -1.27 4.26
C ARG A 60 1.61 -1.72 2.94
N MET A 61 0.80 -2.21 2.01
CA MET A 61 1.23 -2.60 0.66
C MET A 61 1.45 -1.37 -0.25
N VAL A 62 0.80 -0.24 0.03
CA VAL A 62 0.94 0.98 -0.79
C VAL A 62 2.36 1.54 -0.73
N TYR A 63 3.04 1.48 0.42
CA TYR A 63 4.40 2.02 0.56
C TYR A 63 5.42 1.37 -0.39
N PRO A 64 5.59 0.03 -0.42
CA PRO A 64 6.48 -0.60 -1.38
C PRO A 64 5.99 -0.42 -2.81
N LEU A 65 4.67 -0.50 -3.06
CA LEU A 65 4.08 -0.28 -4.38
C LEU A 65 4.42 1.10 -4.96
N ASN A 66 4.30 2.16 -4.15
CA ASN A 66 4.58 3.53 -4.57
C ASN A 66 6.04 3.69 -5.03
N LYS A 67 6.98 3.13 -4.26
CA LYS A 67 8.40 3.13 -4.61
C LYS A 67 8.68 2.31 -5.87
N ALA A 68 8.08 1.12 -5.99
CA ALA A 68 8.29 0.21 -7.10
C ALA A 68 7.76 0.80 -8.41
N LEU A 69 6.52 1.30 -8.43
CA LEU A 69 5.92 1.92 -9.61
C LEU A 69 6.65 3.19 -10.05
N ALA A 70 7.11 4.03 -9.12
CA ALA A 70 7.93 5.18 -9.46
C ALA A 70 9.28 4.78 -10.10
N LYS A 71 9.89 3.68 -9.62
CA LYS A 71 11.11 3.13 -10.25
C LYS A 71 10.81 2.54 -11.63
N LEU A 72 9.71 1.81 -11.76
CA LEU A 72 9.27 1.19 -13.01
C LEU A 72 9.02 2.25 -14.09
N ARG A 73 8.25 3.30 -13.78
CA ARG A 73 8.00 4.42 -14.71
C ARG A 73 9.27 5.13 -15.13
N ARG A 74 10.23 5.32 -14.22
CA ARG A 74 11.53 5.89 -14.59
C ARG A 74 12.35 4.98 -15.50
N SER A 75 12.11 3.67 -15.51
CA SER A 75 12.89 2.71 -16.31
C SER A 75 12.42 2.64 -17.78
N VAL A 76 11.25 3.23 -18.08
CA VAL A 76 10.66 3.29 -19.43
C VAL A 76 11.62 4.00 -20.39
N GLY A 77 11.89 3.37 -21.53
CA GLY A 77 12.73 3.93 -22.59
C GLY A 77 14.23 3.94 -22.29
N MET A 78 14.64 3.49 -21.08
CA MET A 78 16.04 3.29 -20.73
C MET A 78 16.39 1.81 -20.68
N SER A 79 15.75 1.05 -19.79
CA SER A 79 16.04 -0.37 -19.57
C SER A 79 14.84 -1.28 -19.80
N MET A 80 13.65 -0.71 -20.03
CA MET A 80 12.43 -1.45 -20.33
C MET A 80 11.65 -0.77 -21.46
N SER A 81 10.97 -1.58 -22.28
CA SER A 81 10.04 -1.05 -23.27
C SER A 81 8.78 -0.48 -22.59
N VAL A 82 8.08 0.39 -23.29
CA VAL A 82 6.78 0.92 -22.82
C VAL A 82 5.78 -0.23 -22.61
N SER A 83 5.76 -1.21 -23.53
CA SER A 83 4.88 -2.38 -23.43
C SER A 83 5.16 -3.23 -22.20
N ASP A 84 6.43 -3.44 -21.84
CA ASP A 84 6.79 -4.22 -20.65
C ASP A 84 6.34 -3.52 -19.37
N VAL A 85 6.47 -2.19 -19.33
CA VAL A 85 6.01 -1.41 -18.18
C VAL A 85 4.48 -1.41 -18.07
N ILE A 86 3.77 -1.31 -19.19
CA ILE A 86 2.30 -1.44 -19.20
C ILE A 86 1.89 -2.82 -18.70
N ALA A 87 2.51 -3.90 -19.21
CA ALA A 87 2.23 -5.26 -18.79
C ALA A 87 2.52 -5.49 -17.29
N ALA A 88 3.56 -4.86 -16.75
CA ALA A 88 3.88 -4.92 -15.33
C ALA A 88 2.87 -4.15 -14.46
N ILE A 89 2.27 -3.07 -14.98
CA ILE A 89 1.27 -2.25 -14.28
C ILE A 89 -0.14 -2.87 -14.36
N ASP A 90 -0.45 -3.60 -15.43
CA ASP A 90 -1.77 -4.17 -15.71
C ASP A 90 -2.45 -4.86 -14.51
N PRO A 91 -1.77 -5.71 -13.70
CA PRO A 91 -2.40 -6.32 -12.53
C PRO A 91 -2.95 -5.33 -11.50
N ILE A 92 -2.34 -4.15 -11.37
CA ILE A 92 -2.81 -3.08 -10.49
C ILE A 92 -4.09 -2.46 -11.08
N GLN A 93 -4.12 -2.22 -12.40
CA GLN A 93 -5.29 -1.68 -13.07
C GLN A 93 -6.47 -2.66 -13.01
N VAL A 94 -6.22 -3.95 -13.25
CA VAL A 94 -7.21 -5.02 -13.10
C VAL A 94 -7.80 -5.02 -11.69
N TRP A 95 -6.95 -4.87 -10.66
CA TRP A 95 -7.42 -4.77 -9.29
C TRP A 95 -8.29 -3.54 -9.03
N VAL A 96 -7.87 -2.35 -9.50
CA VAL A 96 -8.65 -1.10 -9.38
C VAL A 96 -10.04 -1.25 -10.01
N ASN A 97 -10.11 -1.91 -11.18
CA ASN A 97 -11.37 -2.19 -11.86
C ASN A 97 -12.23 -3.16 -11.05
N ALA A 98 -11.66 -4.25 -10.54
CA ALA A 98 -12.37 -5.24 -9.74
C ALA A 98 -12.95 -4.64 -8.44
N VAL A 99 -12.24 -3.73 -7.78
CA VAL A 99 -12.78 -3.00 -6.62
C VAL A 99 -13.93 -2.08 -7.06
N SER A 100 -13.78 -1.39 -8.19
CA SER A 100 -14.83 -0.50 -8.71
C SER A 100 -16.13 -1.26 -9.01
N GLU A 101 -16.03 -2.47 -9.58
CA GLU A 101 -17.17 -3.35 -9.81
C GLU A 101 -17.81 -3.82 -8.50
N TRP A 102 -16.98 -4.27 -7.54
CA TRP A 102 -17.48 -4.67 -6.23
C TRP A 102 -18.21 -3.52 -5.53
N LEU A 103 -17.65 -2.30 -5.55
CA LEU A 103 -18.28 -1.12 -4.98
C LEU A 103 -19.65 -0.83 -5.61
N LYS A 104 -19.83 -1.04 -6.92
CA LYS A 104 -21.15 -0.89 -7.56
C LYS A 104 -22.15 -1.91 -7.01
N LEU A 105 -21.75 -3.17 -6.87
CA LEU A 105 -22.59 -4.27 -6.37
C LEU A 105 -22.96 -4.13 -4.89
N THR A 106 -22.13 -3.46 -4.09
CA THR A 106 -22.39 -3.24 -2.66
C THR A 106 -23.22 -1.98 -2.38
N GLY A 107 -23.73 -1.28 -3.40
CA GLY A 107 -24.35 0.04 -3.21
C GLY A 107 -23.35 1.09 -2.75
N GLY A 108 -22.06 0.88 -3.03
CA GLY A 108 -20.97 1.76 -2.65
C GLY A 108 -21.17 3.18 -3.17
N GLU A 109 -21.81 3.40 -4.32
CA GLU A 109 -22.09 4.76 -4.78
C GLU A 109 -23.12 5.51 -3.90
N LEU A 110 -24.08 4.81 -3.31
CA LEU A 110 -25.05 5.38 -2.36
C LEU A 110 -24.42 5.56 -0.97
N ILE A 111 -23.60 4.61 -0.53
CA ILE A 111 -22.89 4.62 0.75
C ILE A 111 -21.76 5.67 0.75
N LEU A 112 -21.11 5.89 -0.39
CA LEU A 112 -20.01 6.82 -0.60
C LEU A 112 -20.47 8.16 -1.15
N ALA A 113 -21.78 8.43 -1.18
CA ALA A 113 -22.32 9.74 -1.51
C ALA A 113 -21.51 10.81 -0.73
N PRO A 114 -21.08 11.88 -1.41
CA PRO A 114 -20.03 12.74 -0.88
C PRO A 114 -20.43 13.23 0.51
N ALA A 115 -19.58 12.95 1.50
CA ALA A 115 -19.60 13.76 2.70
C ALA A 115 -19.33 15.19 2.20
N VAL A 116 -20.35 16.03 2.25
CA VAL A 116 -20.41 17.41 1.70
C VAL A 116 -19.32 18.32 2.28
N PHE A 117 -18.59 17.84 3.29
CA PHE A 117 -17.46 18.52 3.88
C PHE A 117 -16.18 18.08 3.17
N GLY A 118 -15.78 18.87 2.17
CA GLY A 118 -14.38 18.89 1.76
C GLY A 118 -13.53 19.07 3.02
N GLU A 119 -12.68 18.08 3.30
CA GLU A 119 -11.85 18.07 4.50
C GLU A 119 -11.05 19.37 4.54
N SER A 120 -11.33 20.24 5.51
CA SER A 120 -10.60 21.50 5.61
C SER A 120 -9.10 21.20 5.82
N PRO A 121 -8.18 22.09 5.43
CA PRO A 121 -6.76 21.90 5.72
C PRO A 121 -6.49 21.62 7.21
N GLN A 122 -7.31 22.17 8.10
CA GLN A 122 -7.25 21.94 9.54
C GLN A 122 -7.69 20.52 9.91
N ASP A 123 -8.76 20.00 9.30
CA ASP A 123 -9.21 18.62 9.51
C ASP A 123 -8.16 17.62 9.04
N ARG A 124 -7.53 17.88 7.89
CA ARG A 124 -6.44 17.04 7.37
C ARG A 124 -5.24 17.00 8.32
N GLN A 125 -4.88 18.15 8.91
CA GLN A 125 -3.83 18.20 9.94
C GLN A 125 -4.23 17.47 11.22
N ALA A 126 -5.47 17.63 11.68
CA ALA A 126 -5.98 16.93 12.87
C ALA A 126 -6.01 15.41 12.66
N MET A 127 -6.37 14.97 11.45
CA MET A 127 -6.32 13.56 11.05
C MET A 127 -4.89 13.04 10.99
N ALA A 128 -3.95 13.77 10.39
CA ALA A 128 -2.55 13.35 10.26
C ALA A 128 -1.84 13.16 11.62
N LYS A 129 -2.30 13.86 12.67
CA LYS A 129 -1.79 13.76 14.04
C LYS A 129 -2.28 12.51 14.80
N ARG A 130 -3.27 11.77 14.28
CA ARG A 130 -3.78 10.57 14.95
C ARG A 130 -2.73 9.46 14.97
N SER A 131 -2.75 8.64 16.03
CA SER A 131 -1.77 7.57 16.24
C SER A 131 -1.78 6.47 15.18
N ASN A 132 -2.93 6.28 14.51
CA ASN A 132 -3.12 5.32 13.42
C ASN A 132 -3.15 5.98 12.03
N ALA A 133 -2.82 7.27 11.91
CA ALA A 133 -2.83 7.95 10.62
C ALA A 133 -1.61 7.58 9.78
N HIS A 134 -1.88 7.41 8.49
CA HIS A 134 -0.89 7.15 7.45
C HIS A 134 -0.98 8.27 6.43
N VAL A 135 0.13 9.00 6.22
CA VAL A 135 0.22 9.98 5.14
C VAL A 135 1.03 9.40 4.00
N ILE A 136 0.45 9.36 2.82
CA ILE A 136 1.07 8.84 1.60
C ILE A 136 1.10 9.96 0.56
N VAL A 137 2.22 10.06 -0.17
CA VAL A 137 2.36 10.98 -1.30
C VAL A 137 2.51 10.12 -2.55
N PRO A 138 1.43 9.89 -3.31
CA PRO A 138 1.46 9.09 -4.52
C PRO A 138 2.43 9.69 -5.54
N GLN A 139 3.35 8.88 -6.06
CA GLN A 139 4.31 9.28 -7.08
C GLN A 139 3.83 8.96 -8.50
N THR A 140 2.77 8.17 -8.62
CA THR A 140 2.16 7.78 -9.89
C THR A 140 0.63 7.76 -9.78
N GLU A 141 -0.06 7.87 -10.93
CA GLU A 141 -1.53 7.85 -10.97
C GLU A 141 -2.12 6.51 -10.54
N GLU A 142 -1.42 5.39 -10.80
CA GLU A 142 -1.89 4.07 -10.38
C GLU A 142 -1.87 3.94 -8.85
N VAL A 143 -0.86 4.49 -8.18
CA VAL A 143 -0.80 4.52 -6.71
C VAL A 143 -1.94 5.37 -6.18
N LYS A 144 -2.18 6.54 -6.78
CA LYS A 144 -3.28 7.43 -6.41
C LYS A 144 -4.63 6.70 -6.52
N ALA A 145 -4.87 6.04 -7.65
CA ALA A 145 -6.08 5.24 -7.87
C ALA A 145 -6.22 4.11 -6.83
N VAL A 146 -5.13 3.40 -6.52
CA VAL A 146 -5.16 2.34 -5.50
C VAL A 146 -5.54 2.90 -4.13
N VAL A 147 -4.96 4.03 -3.72
CA VAL A 147 -5.28 4.65 -2.44
C VAL A 147 -6.74 5.10 -2.38
N GLU A 148 -7.26 5.71 -3.45
CA GLU A 148 -8.67 6.10 -3.53
C GLU A 148 -9.59 4.89 -3.38
N GLN A 149 -9.28 3.76 -4.02
CA GLN A 149 -10.05 2.53 -3.88
C GLN A 149 -9.98 1.94 -2.47
N ILE A 150 -8.82 2.00 -1.79
CA ILE A 150 -8.68 1.58 -0.39
C ILE A 150 -9.61 2.40 0.51
N ILE A 151 -9.63 3.74 0.36
CA ILE A 151 -10.51 4.61 1.15
C ILE A 151 -11.98 4.24 0.94
N ARG A 152 -12.38 4.05 -0.32
CA ARG A 152 -13.76 3.69 -0.68
C ARG A 152 -14.15 2.34 -0.11
N MET A 153 -13.27 1.34 -0.24
CA MET A 153 -13.50 0.00 0.29
C MET A 153 -13.58 0.00 1.82
N ASP A 154 -12.71 0.74 2.51
CA ASP A 154 -12.72 0.85 3.98
C ASP A 154 -14.06 1.38 4.51
N ARG A 155 -14.60 2.42 3.86
CA ARG A 155 -15.91 3.00 4.22
C ARG A 155 -17.04 1.99 4.06
N VAL A 156 -17.08 1.27 2.92
CA VAL A 156 -18.09 0.24 2.68
C VAL A 156 -17.96 -0.91 3.67
N LEU A 157 -16.74 -1.35 3.99
CA LEU A 157 -16.51 -2.43 4.96
C LEU A 157 -17.00 -2.07 6.36
N VAL A 158 -16.81 -0.82 6.79
CA VAL A 158 -17.37 -0.34 8.06
C VAL A 158 -18.89 -0.45 8.02
N VAL A 159 -19.53 0.04 6.95
CA VAL A 159 -21.00 0.00 6.82
C VAL A 159 -21.52 -1.43 6.82
N LEU A 160 -20.96 -2.31 5.98
CA LEU A 160 -21.36 -3.72 5.90
C LEU A 160 -21.26 -4.45 7.24
N ARG A 161 -20.32 -4.06 8.11
CA ARG A 161 -20.17 -4.64 9.46
C ARG A 161 -21.09 -4.03 10.50
N THR A 162 -21.40 -2.73 10.38
CA THR A 162 -22.29 -2.03 11.31
C THR A 162 -23.76 -2.33 11.05
N VAL A 163 -24.12 -2.57 9.79
CA VAL A 163 -25.47 -2.96 9.41
C VAL A 163 -25.65 -4.42 9.84
N ASN A 164 -26.26 -4.60 11.00
CA ASN A 164 -26.49 -5.88 11.67
C ASN A 164 -27.62 -6.67 10.98
N LEU A 165 -27.46 -6.91 9.68
CA LEU A 165 -28.36 -7.73 8.89
C LEU A 165 -27.66 -9.07 8.67
N HIS A 166 -28.20 -10.12 9.31
CA HIS A 166 -27.92 -11.54 9.02
C HIS A 166 -28.38 -11.92 7.61
N ASP A 167 -27.91 -11.18 6.62
CA ASP A 167 -28.28 -11.33 5.23
C ASP A 167 -27.12 -12.03 4.51
N LEU A 168 -27.38 -13.20 3.90
CA LEU A 168 -26.37 -14.00 3.20
C LEU A 168 -25.57 -13.18 2.16
N GLN A 169 -26.17 -12.11 1.64
CA GLN A 169 -25.52 -11.20 0.71
C GLN A 169 -24.34 -10.44 1.35
N ASN A 170 -24.42 -10.08 2.63
CA ASN A 170 -23.33 -9.36 3.31
C ASN A 170 -22.11 -10.25 3.53
N ASP A 171 -22.31 -11.51 3.91
CA ASP A 171 -21.21 -12.48 4.06
C ASP A 171 -20.50 -12.71 2.72
N THR A 172 -21.25 -12.79 1.62
CA THR A 172 -20.70 -12.89 0.27
C THR A 172 -19.88 -11.65 -0.09
N ARG A 173 -20.39 -10.45 0.23
CA ARG A 173 -19.71 -9.17 -0.03
C ARG A 173 -18.42 -9.01 0.79
N LEU A 174 -18.44 -9.41 2.06
CA LEU A 174 -17.26 -9.40 2.94
C LEU A 174 -16.22 -10.41 2.49
N THR A 175 -16.64 -11.61 2.11
CA THR A 175 -15.75 -12.64 1.52
C THR A 175 -15.08 -12.10 0.26
N ARG A 176 -15.84 -11.46 -0.63
CA ARG A 176 -15.29 -10.84 -1.83
C ARG A 176 -14.29 -9.72 -1.52
N ALA A 177 -14.54 -8.92 -0.49
CA ALA A 177 -13.57 -7.90 -0.06
C ALA A 177 -12.23 -8.53 0.40
N MET A 178 -12.28 -9.64 1.13
CA MET A 178 -11.07 -10.38 1.52
C MET A 178 -10.30 -10.93 0.31
N GLU A 179 -11.02 -11.43 -0.70
CA GLU A 179 -10.39 -11.84 -1.96
C GLU A 179 -9.69 -10.68 -2.65
N LEU A 180 -10.30 -9.49 -2.67
CA LEU A 180 -9.71 -8.28 -3.25
C LEU A 180 -8.43 -7.87 -2.51
N VAL A 181 -8.37 -7.98 -1.18
CA VAL A 181 -7.12 -7.76 -0.42
C VAL A 181 -6.04 -8.76 -0.87
N GLY A 182 -6.41 -10.04 -1.01
CA GLY A 182 -5.49 -11.07 -1.51
C GLY A 182 -5.02 -10.84 -2.95
N GLN A 183 -5.90 -10.33 -3.82
CA GLN A 183 -5.56 -9.94 -5.19
C GLN A 183 -4.59 -8.77 -5.22
N LEU A 184 -4.79 -7.74 -4.38
CA LEU A 184 -3.85 -6.62 -4.27
C LEU A 184 -2.47 -7.12 -3.85
N ASN A 185 -2.40 -7.99 -2.84
CA ASN A 185 -1.13 -8.54 -2.38
C ASN A 185 -0.37 -9.27 -3.50
N ARG A 186 -1.07 -10.06 -4.32
CA ARG A 186 -0.48 -10.73 -5.49
C ARG A 186 -0.03 -9.74 -6.56
N ALA A 187 -0.82 -8.70 -6.84
CA ALA A 187 -0.46 -7.67 -7.81
C ALA A 187 0.79 -6.90 -7.35
N VAL A 188 0.83 -6.50 -6.08
CA VAL A 188 1.98 -5.81 -5.47
C VAL A 188 3.23 -6.70 -5.51
N GLY A 189 3.11 -7.99 -5.20
CA GLY A 189 4.23 -8.94 -5.25
C GLY A 189 4.75 -9.27 -6.66
N ARG A 190 4.02 -8.91 -7.72
CA ARG A 190 4.52 -8.99 -9.10
C ARG A 190 5.32 -7.75 -9.50
N VAL A 191 5.03 -6.60 -8.89
CA VAL A 191 5.63 -5.31 -9.22
C VAL A 191 6.85 -5.00 -8.34
N CYS A 192 6.82 -5.44 -7.08
CA CYS A 192 7.85 -5.17 -6.06
C CYS A 192 8.85 -6.33 -5.95
#